data_AF-A0A2S8D4K1-F1
#
_entry.id   AF-A0A2S8D4K1-F1
#
_cell.length_a   1.000
_cell.length_b   1.000
_cell.length_c   1.000
_cell.angle_alpha   90.00
_cell.angle_beta   90.00
_cell.angle_gamma   90.00
#
_symmetry.space_group_name_H-M   'P 1'
#
loop_
_entity.id
_entity.type
_entity.pdbx_description
1 polymer ?
#
loop_
_entity_poly.entity_id
_entity_poly.type
_entity_poly.pdbx_seq_one_letter_code
_entity_poly.pdbx_strand_id
1 'polypeptide(L)'
;MNRTNIFFGESHSDWLPVRGGESGDFVFRRGDGHAFAKIAPASRRGELAGERDRLIWLKGRGVACPEVINWQEEQEGACLVITAIPGVPAADLSGADLL
;
A
#
# COMPACT_ATOMS: atom_id res chain seq x y z
N MET A 1 12.55 17.90 1.61
CA MET A 1 11.54 17.40 0.66
C MET A 1 10.46 16.64 1.43
N ASN A 2 9.19 16.72 1.03
CA ASN A 2 8.14 15.85 1.55
C ASN A 2 8.39 14.41 1.02
N ARG A 3 8.39 13.38 1.88
CA ARG A 3 8.73 11.99 1.48
C ARG A 3 7.86 11.48 0.33
N THR A 4 6.62 11.95 0.24
CA THR A 4 5.70 11.63 -0.85
C THR A 4 6.17 12.15 -2.21
N ASN A 5 6.82 13.32 -2.27
CA ASN A 5 7.34 13.87 -3.52
C ASN A 5 8.53 13.06 -4.05
N ILE A 6 9.30 12.44 -3.16
CA ILE A 6 10.43 11.57 -3.54
C ILE A 6 9.92 10.35 -4.31
N PHE A 7 8.86 9.72 -3.83
CA PHE A 7 8.36 8.46 -4.40
C PHE A 7 7.34 8.63 -5.53
N PHE A 8 6.60 9.75 -5.58
CA PHE A 8 5.59 9.98 -6.60
C PHE A 8 6.01 10.95 -7.72
N GLY A 9 7.06 11.75 -7.51
CA GLY A 9 7.52 12.73 -8.51
C GLY A 9 6.37 13.62 -8.99
N GLU A 10 6.26 13.79 -10.31
CA GLU A 10 5.20 14.59 -10.95
C GLU A 10 3.79 13.99 -10.80
N SER A 11 3.68 12.69 -10.53
CA SER A 11 2.38 12.00 -10.36
C SER A 11 1.75 12.20 -8.97
N HIS A 12 2.33 13.05 -8.11
CA HIS A 12 1.89 13.24 -6.73
C HIS A 12 0.40 13.57 -6.59
N SER A 13 -0.16 14.38 -7.50
CA SER A 13 -1.58 14.76 -7.49
C SER A 13 -2.53 13.57 -7.70
N ASP A 14 -2.05 12.49 -8.29
CA ASP A 14 -2.84 11.29 -8.57
C ASP A 14 -2.93 10.36 -7.36
N TRP A 15 -2.27 10.68 -6.24
CA TRP A 15 -2.27 9.86 -5.03
C TRP A 15 -3.02 10.54 -3.89
N LEU A 16 -4.14 9.93 -3.49
CA LEU A 16 -4.98 10.41 -2.42
C LEU A 16 -4.61 9.71 -1.10
N PRO A 17 -4.37 10.45 0.00
CA PRO A 17 -4.04 9.84 1.28
C PRO A 17 -5.23 9.03 1.81
N VAL A 18 -4.97 7.79 2.21
CA VAL A 18 -5.92 6.95 2.94
C VAL A 18 -5.71 7.21 4.43
N ARG A 19 -6.79 7.58 5.12
CA ARG A 19 -6.74 7.83 6.57
C ARG A 19 -7.06 6.55 7.33
N GLY A 20 -6.23 6.23 8.31
CA GLY A 20 -6.35 5.03 9.15
C GLY A 20 -5.06 4.20 9.14
N GLY A 21 -4.86 3.42 10.20
CA GLY A 21 -3.68 2.56 10.38
C GLY A 21 -2.75 3.05 11.49
N GLU A 22 -2.36 2.11 12.36
CA GLU A 22 -1.54 2.37 13.55
C GLU A 22 -0.03 2.21 13.29
N SER A 23 0.36 1.90 12.05
CA SER A 23 1.74 1.54 11.71
C SER A 23 2.72 2.72 11.69
N GLY A 24 2.23 3.97 11.65
CA GLY A 24 3.08 5.14 11.42
C GLY A 24 3.63 5.27 9.99
N ASP A 25 3.25 4.35 9.09
CA ASP A 25 3.48 4.45 7.65
C ASP A 25 2.36 5.30 7.00
N PHE A 26 2.66 5.88 5.84
CA PHE A 26 1.66 6.60 5.05
C PHE A 26 1.10 5.69 3.97
N VAL A 27 -0.23 5.66 3.83
CA VAL A 27 -0.91 4.90 2.78
C VAL A 27 -1.62 5.85 1.83
N PHE A 28 -1.50 5.60 0.54
CA PHE A 28 -2.14 6.35 -0.53
C PHE A 28 -2.88 5.41 -1.46
N ARG A 29 -3.98 5.90 -2.02
CA ARG A 29 -4.71 5.25 -3.10
C ARG A 29 -4.51 6.07 -4.38
N ARG A 30 -4.20 5.41 -5.49
CA ARG A 30 -4.13 6.09 -6.78
C ARG A 30 -5.52 6.56 -7.21
N GLY A 31 -5.61 7.66 -7.95
CA GLY A 31 -6.87 8.32 -8.32
C GLY A 31 -7.80 7.45 -9.17
N ASP A 32 -7.22 6.51 -9.94
CA ASP A 32 -7.95 5.49 -10.70
C ASP A 32 -8.49 4.34 -9.82
N GLY A 33 -8.10 4.31 -8.54
CA GLY A 33 -8.53 3.32 -7.55
C GLY A 33 -7.90 1.93 -7.70
N HIS A 34 -6.98 1.73 -8.64
CA HIS A 34 -6.42 0.41 -9.00
C HIS A 34 -5.13 0.04 -8.28
N ALA A 35 -4.54 0.98 -7.55
CA ALA A 35 -3.31 0.74 -6.79
C ALA A 35 -3.31 1.45 -5.44
N PHE A 36 -2.59 0.86 -4.50
CA PHE A 36 -2.22 1.48 -3.25
C PHE A 36 -0.70 1.62 -3.16
N ALA A 37 -0.23 2.69 -2.54
CA ALA A 37 1.16 2.91 -2.21
C ALA A 37 1.30 3.05 -0.69
N LYS A 38 2.21 2.29 -0.10
CA LYS A 38 2.57 2.40 1.31
C LYS A 38 4.00 2.88 1.43
N ILE A 39 4.20 3.95 2.19
CA ILE A 39 5.49 4.62 2.37
C ILE A 39 5.89 4.55 3.83
N ALA A 40 7.03 3.92 4.09
CA ALA A 40 7.61 3.79 5.43
C ALA A 40 8.85 4.70 5.58
N PRO A 41 9.10 5.28 6.77
CA PRO A 41 10.39 5.91 7.07
C PRO A 41 11.55 4.91 7.03
N ALA A 42 12.79 5.41 6.92
CA ALA A 42 14.00 4.59 6.92
C ALA A 42 14.07 3.59 8.11
N SER A 43 13.65 4.01 9.31
CA SER A 43 13.62 3.17 10.51
C SER A 43 12.67 1.96 10.40
N ARG A 44 11.67 2.01 9.51
CA ARG A 44 10.66 0.97 9.30
C ARG A 44 10.79 0.29 7.93
N ARG A 45 11.83 0.61 7.16
CA ARG A 45 12.07 0.03 5.82
C ARG A 45 12.05 -1.49 5.84
N GLY A 46 12.69 -2.10 6.85
CA GLY A 46 12.74 -3.56 7.00
C GLY A 46 11.36 -4.19 7.23
N GLU A 47 10.47 -3.52 7.96
CA GLU A 47 9.09 -3.99 8.17
C GLU A 47 8.32 -3.97 6.84
N LEU A 48 8.43 -2.87 6.08
CA LEU A 48 7.75 -2.74 4.79
C LEU A 48 8.30 -3.70 3.73
N ALA A 49 9.62 -3.94 3.72
CA ALA A 49 10.23 -4.97 2.87
C ALA A 49 9.71 -6.37 3.24
N GLY A 50 9.53 -6.65 4.53
CA GLY A 50 8.88 -7.88 4.98
C GLY A 50 7.42 -8.00 4.51
N GLU A 51 6.68 -6.90 4.42
CA GLU A 51 5.32 -6.92 3.85
C GLU A 51 5.34 -7.29 2.36
N ARG A 52 6.22 -6.65 1.58
CA ARG A 52 6.47 -7.01 0.16
C ARG A 52 6.78 -8.50 0.02
N ASP A 53 7.69 -9.02 0.83
CA ASP A 53 8.14 -10.41 0.74
C ASP A 53 7.01 -11.40 1.09
N ARG A 54 6.17 -11.06 2.07
CA ARG A 54 4.98 -11.84 2.41
C ARG A 54 3.95 -11.84 1.28
N LEU A 55 3.75 -10.73 0.57
CA LEU A 55 2.85 -10.66 -0.59
C LEU A 55 3.39 -11.50 -1.77
N ILE A 56 4.68 -11.41 -2.05
CA ILE A 56 5.34 -12.24 -3.07
C ILE A 56 5.21 -13.72 -2.72
N TRP A 57 5.41 -14.08 -1.44
CA TRP A 57 5.19 -15.43 -0.97
C TRP A 57 3.72 -15.83 -1.09
N LEU A 58 2.74 -14.97 -0.77
CA LEU A 58 1.34 -15.37 -0.78
C LEU A 58 0.79 -15.61 -2.20
N LYS A 59 1.36 -14.93 -3.20
CA LYS A 59 0.95 -15.05 -4.61
C LYS A 59 0.92 -16.52 -5.06
N GLY A 60 -0.23 -16.93 -5.62
CA GLY A 60 -0.43 -18.27 -6.17
C GLY A 60 -0.72 -19.38 -5.14
N ARG A 61 -0.91 -19.05 -3.85
CA ARG A 61 -1.16 -20.04 -2.78
C ARG A 61 -2.65 -20.28 -2.46
N GLY A 62 -3.56 -19.87 -3.34
CA GLY A 62 -5.01 -20.04 -3.16
C GLY A 62 -5.67 -19.02 -2.23
N VAL A 63 -4.93 -18.00 -1.79
CA VAL A 63 -5.46 -16.84 -1.06
C VAL A 63 -5.36 -15.62 -1.98
N ALA A 64 -6.47 -14.91 -2.17
CA ALA A 64 -6.46 -13.65 -2.91
C ALA A 64 -5.64 -12.62 -2.11
N CYS A 65 -4.61 -12.05 -2.74
CA CYS A 65 -3.75 -11.05 -2.13
C CYS A 65 -3.36 -9.97 -3.14
N PRO A 66 -3.03 -8.75 -2.69
CA PRO A 66 -2.47 -7.73 -3.56
C PRO A 66 -1.21 -8.24 -4.27
N GLU A 67 -1.02 -7.81 -5.51
CA GLU A 67 0.22 -8.06 -6.25
C GLU A 67 1.15 -6.85 -6.16
N VAL A 68 2.44 -7.11 -5.99
CA VAL A 68 3.47 -6.06 -6.00
C VAL A 68 3.63 -5.52 -7.42
N ILE A 69 3.36 -4.22 -7.60
CA ILE A 69 3.56 -3.48 -8.85
C ILE A 69 4.96 -2.88 -8.89
N ASN A 70 5.39 -2.26 -7.79
CA ASN A 70 6.67 -1.59 -7.70
C ASN A 70 7.21 -1.58 -6.25
N TRP A 71 8.53 -1.54 -6.13
CA TRP A 71 9.26 -1.37 -4.88
C TRP A 71 10.38 -0.36 -5.09
N GLN A 72 10.44 0.66 -4.23
CA GLN A 72 11.47 1.69 -4.28
C GLN A 72 12.07 1.89 -2.89
N GLU A 73 13.39 2.02 -2.82
CA GLU A 73 14.11 2.35 -1.59
C GLU A 73 14.92 3.62 -1.82
N GLU A 74 14.80 4.56 -0.89
CA GLU A 74 15.51 5.84 -0.92
C GLU A 74 16.09 6.12 0.46
N GLN A 75 17.01 7.08 0.58
CA GLN A 75 17.66 7.38 1.88
C GLN A 75 16.62 7.63 3.00
N GLU A 76 15.52 8.29 2.68
CA GLU A 76 14.45 8.68 3.61
C GLU A 76 13.52 7.54 4.01
N GLY A 77 13.50 6.42 3.27
CA GLY A 77 12.52 5.36 3.50
C GLY A 77 12.38 4.34 2.38
N ALA A 78 11.17 3.83 2.20
CA ALA A 78 10.80 2.98 1.09
C ALA A 78 9.33 3.13 0.72
N CYS A 79 9.00 2.78 -0.51
CA CYS A 79 7.65 2.78 -1.06
C CYS A 79 7.34 1.41 -1.68
N LEU A 80 6.22 0.83 -1.26
CA LEU A 80 5.64 -0.39 -1.81
C LEU A 80 4.35 -0.03 -2.55
N VAL A 81 4.29 -0.30 -3.85
CA VAL A 81 3.07 -0.12 -4.66
C VAL A 81 2.49 -1.48 -4.98
N ILE A 82 1.20 -1.65 -4.68
CA ILE A 82 0.46 -2.91 -4.84
C ILE A 82 -0.86 -2.68 -5.58
N THR A 83 -1.39 -3.73 -6.21
CA THR A 83 -2.73 -3.69 -6.79
C THR A 83 -3.81 -3.52 -5.71
N ALA A 84 -4.89 -2.84 -6.05
CA ALA A 84 -6.10 -2.87 -5.24
C ALA A 84 -6.80 -4.23 -5.37
N ILE A 85 -7.37 -4.71 -4.26
CA ILE A 85 -8.32 -5.83 -4.29
C ILE A 85 -9.72 -5.25 -4.51
N PRO A 86 -10.43 -5.63 -5.60
CA PRO A 86 -11.80 -5.20 -5.81
C PRO A 86 -12.71 -5.71 -4.69
N GLY A 87 -13.58 -4.83 -4.19
CA GLY A 87 -14.57 -5.19 -3.17
C GLY A 87 -14.80 -4.07 -2.17
N VAL A 88 -15.56 -4.39 -1.13
CA VAL A 88 -15.84 -3.52 0.00
C VAL A 88 -15.17 -4.14 1.23
N PRO A 89 -14.42 -3.36 2.04
CA PRO A 89 -13.88 -3.86 3.31
C PRO A 89 -15.00 -4.43 4.18
N ALA A 90 -14.79 -5.59 4.79
CA ALA A 90 -15.80 -6.21 5.65
C ALA A 90 -16.24 -5.30 6.82
N ALA A 91 -15.37 -4.42 7.30
CA ALA A 91 -15.69 -3.43 8.33
C ALA A 91 -16.73 -2.39 7.89
N ASP A 92 -16.91 -2.21 6.58
CA ASP A 92 -17.87 -1.28 5.99
C ASP A 92 -19.20 -1.97 5.62
N LEU A 93 -19.29 -3.29 5.78
CA LEU A 93 -20.49 -4.08 5.51
C LEU A 93 -21.35 -4.21 6.76
N SER A 94 -22.68 -4.30 6.56
CA SER A 94 -23.58 -4.64 7.65
C SER A 94 -23.44 -6.12 8.01
N GLY A 95 -23.86 -6.51 9.23
CA GLY A 95 -23.81 -7.92 9.64
C GLY A 95 -24.60 -8.86 8.71
N ALA A 96 -25.63 -8.36 8.04
CA ALA A 96 -26.42 -9.13 7.07
C ALA A 96 -25.69 -9.32 5.72
N ASP A 97 -24.68 -8.51 5.41
CA ASP A 97 -23.98 -8.52 4.13
C ASP A 97 -22.63 -9.27 4.19
N LEU A 98 -22.30 -9.91 5.33
CA LEU A 98 -21.03 -10.61 5.54
C LEU A 98 -21.02 -12.07 5.09
N LEU A 99 -22.16 -12.66 4.71
CA LEU A 99 -22.31 -14.10 4.38
C LEU A 99 -23.30 -14.37 3.24
#